data_AF-A0A8S3JLB6-F1
#
_entry.id   AF-A0A8S3JLB6-F1
#
_cell.length_a   1.000
_cell.length_b   1.000
_cell.length_c   1.000
_cell.angle_alpha   90.00
_cell.angle_beta   90.00
_cell.angle_gamma   90.00
#
_symmetry.space_group_name_H-M   'P 1'
#
loop_
_entity.id
_entity.type
_entity.pdbx_description
1 polymer ?
#
loop_
_entity_poly.entity_id
_entity_poly.type
_entity_poly.pdbx_seq_one_letter_code
_entity_poly.pdbx_strand_id
1 'polypeptide(L)'
;GIVVYAGNQTKVIRASKKTSSKHSRIERYINRDVLFSSVVLIFLCLFGAGLSLNWERSFGHLWIFVPFIVDNPLNNFASHFFVSTIRFVILFQVMVPIALYVSLDIVRVLQMYKIGRDKHLKYEHPISCRTFTINEDLGQIGYIFSDKTGTLTQNELIFRTVSIGGLQYSNR
;
A
#
# COMPACT_ATOMS: atom_id res chain seq x y z
N GLY A 1 -7.23 18.58 -44.46
CA GLY A 1 -5.89 18.11 -44.06
C GLY A 1 -5.86 16.60 -44.04
N ILE A 2 -4.71 15.97 -44.35
CA ILE A 2 -4.52 14.52 -44.30
C ILE A 2 -3.90 14.14 -42.95
N VAL A 3 -4.46 13.15 -42.26
CA VAL A 3 -3.89 12.60 -41.03
C VAL A 3 -2.69 11.73 -41.39
N VAL A 4 -1.50 12.11 -40.93
CA VAL A 4 -0.25 11.37 -41.18
C VAL A 4 0.07 10.39 -40.04
N TYR A 5 -0.30 10.72 -38.81
CA TYR A 5 -0.07 9.87 -37.63
C TYR A 5 -1.35 9.78 -36.79
N ALA A 6 -1.72 8.57 -36.38
CA ALA A 6 -2.88 8.31 -35.52
C ALA A 6 -2.51 7.41 -34.34
N GLY A 7 -3.21 7.59 -33.22
CA GLY A 7 -3.03 6.78 -32.01
C GLY A 7 -1.60 6.77 -31.47
N ASN A 8 -1.07 5.59 -31.18
CA ASN A 8 0.26 5.40 -30.57
C ASN A 8 1.43 5.91 -31.42
N GLN A 9 1.22 6.18 -32.71
CA GLN A 9 2.25 6.72 -33.59
C GLN A 9 2.41 8.25 -33.45
N THR A 10 1.45 8.92 -32.79
CA THR A 10 1.53 10.37 -32.57
C THR A 10 2.72 10.73 -31.67
N LYS A 11 3.33 11.89 -31.95
CA LYS A 11 4.49 12.38 -31.18
C LYS A 11 4.18 12.54 -29.69
N VAL A 12 2.96 12.95 -29.34
CA VAL A 12 2.50 13.14 -27.96
C VAL A 12 2.50 11.82 -27.19
N ILE A 13 1.98 10.74 -27.79
CA ILE A 13 1.95 9.42 -27.12
C ILE A 13 3.35 8.80 -27.06
N ARG A 14 4.19 9.02 -28.07
CA ARG A 14 5.59 8.55 -28.02
C ARG A 14 6.44 9.27 -26.97
N ALA A 15 6.11 10.52 -26.67
CA ALA A 15 6.77 11.29 -25.62
C ALA A 15 6.22 10.95 -24.21
N SER A 16 5.02 10.36 -24.11
CA SER A 16 4.44 9.98 -22.84
C SER A 16 4.98 8.65 -22.34
N LYS A 17 5.15 8.55 -21.01
CA LYS A 17 5.54 7.29 -20.36
C LYS A 17 4.30 6.46 -20.07
N LYS A 18 4.39 5.15 -20.27
CA LYS A 18 3.32 4.20 -19.88
C LYS A 18 2.97 4.38 -18.39
N THR A 19 1.68 4.44 -18.08
CA THR A 19 1.18 4.55 -16.70
C THR A 19 1.63 3.34 -15.89
N SER A 20 2.46 3.57 -14.86
CA SER A 20 2.80 2.56 -13.87
C SER A 20 1.83 2.62 -12.69
N SER A 21 1.58 1.47 -12.05
CA SER A 21 0.92 1.44 -10.74
C SER A 21 1.74 2.27 -9.75
N LYS A 22 1.06 3.06 -8.93
CA LYS A 22 1.69 3.89 -7.90
C LYS A 22 1.47 3.23 -6.54
N HIS A 23 2.56 2.95 -5.84
CA HIS A 23 2.57 2.36 -4.51
C HIS A 23 3.11 3.38 -3.51
N SER A 24 2.47 3.45 -2.35
CA SER A 24 2.85 4.38 -1.29
C SER A 24 4.15 3.96 -0.61
N ARG A 25 4.86 4.93 0.01
CA ARG A 25 6.01 4.62 0.87
C ARG A 25 5.62 3.79 2.08
N ILE A 26 4.46 4.06 2.67
CA ILE A 26 3.94 3.36 3.87
C ILE A 26 3.69 1.88 3.56
N GLU A 27 3.23 1.56 2.36
CA GLU A 27 3.02 0.17 1.91
C GLU A 27 4.30 -0.68 2.01
N ARG A 28 5.47 -0.09 1.74
CA ARG A 28 6.77 -0.78 1.88
C ARG A 28 7.12 -1.07 3.34
N TYR A 29 6.79 -0.17 4.26
CA TYR A 29 7.00 -0.39 5.69
C TYR A 29 6.10 -1.50 6.22
N ILE A 30 4.80 -1.46 5.86
CA ILE A 30 3.84 -2.51 6.24
C ILE A 30 4.29 -3.87 5.71
N ASN A 31 4.73 -3.94 4.44
CA ASN A 31 5.21 -5.19 3.87
C ASN A 31 6.43 -5.74 4.63
N ARG A 32 7.35 -4.86 5.05
CA ARG A 32 8.50 -5.25 5.87
C ARG A 32 8.07 -5.78 7.24
N ASP A 33 7.13 -5.12 7.89
CA ASP A 33 6.64 -5.51 9.22
C ASP A 33 5.87 -6.84 9.14
N VAL A 34 5.11 -7.06 8.07
CA VAL A 34 4.43 -8.34 7.79
C VAL A 34 5.41 -9.47 7.57
N LEU A 35 6.50 -9.21 6.84
CA LEU A 35 7.57 -10.18 6.64
C LEU A 35 8.31 -10.49 7.96
N PHE A 36 8.50 -9.48 8.82
CA PHE A 36 9.06 -9.71 10.15
C PHE A 36 8.14 -10.59 11.01
N SER A 37 6.84 -10.27 11.05
CA SER A 37 5.84 -11.07 11.78
C SER A 37 5.72 -12.50 11.26
N SER A 38 5.86 -12.74 9.95
CA SER A 38 5.82 -14.10 9.39
C SER A 38 7.04 -14.94 9.79
N VAL A 39 8.23 -14.33 9.88
CA VAL A 39 9.44 -15.01 10.38
C VAL A 39 9.29 -15.38 11.86
N VAL A 40 8.78 -14.45 12.68
CA VAL A 40 8.52 -14.71 14.10
C VAL A 40 7.49 -15.82 14.29
N LEU A 41 6.44 -15.85 13.46
CA LEU A 41 5.44 -16.92 13.47
C LEU A 41 6.06 -18.29 13.19
N ILE A 42 6.88 -18.41 12.14
CA ILE A 42 7.54 -19.69 11.79
C ILE A 42 8.43 -20.15 12.94
N PHE A 43 9.20 -19.23 13.54
CA PHE A 43 10.05 -19.53 14.68
C PHE A 43 9.25 -20.06 15.88
N LEU A 44 8.16 -19.39 16.25
CA LEU A 44 7.29 -19.81 17.36
C LEU A 44 6.62 -21.16 17.09
N CYS A 45 6.21 -21.44 15.84
CA CYS A 45 5.60 -22.73 15.49
C CYS A 45 6.61 -23.89 15.60
N LEU A 46 7.83 -23.70 15.10
CA LEU A 46 8.89 -24.71 15.18
C LEU A 46 9.34 -24.93 16.63
N PHE A 47 9.49 -23.84 17.40
CA PHE A 47 9.85 -23.93 18.81
C PHE A 47 8.75 -24.60 19.64
N GLY A 48 7.48 -24.23 19.41
CA GLY A 48 6.33 -24.85 20.05
C GLY A 48 6.21 -26.34 19.74
N ALA A 49 6.37 -26.74 18.47
CA ALA A 49 6.37 -28.14 18.06
C ALA A 49 7.55 -28.93 18.66
N GLY A 50 8.73 -28.31 18.76
CA GLY A 50 9.88 -28.90 19.44
C GLY A 50 9.62 -29.12 20.93
N LEU A 51 9.08 -28.12 21.63
CA LEU A 51 8.73 -28.24 23.05
C LEU A 51 7.63 -29.28 23.30
N SER A 52 6.60 -29.34 22.44
CA SER A 52 5.52 -30.32 22.59
C SER A 52 6.05 -31.75 22.51
N LEU A 53 6.97 -32.02 21.56
CA LEU A 53 7.59 -33.34 21.42
C LEU A 53 8.49 -33.70 22.61
N ASN A 54 9.27 -32.74 23.11
CA ASN A 54 10.09 -32.96 24.30
C ASN A 54 9.21 -33.23 25.54
N TRP A 55 8.10 -32.51 25.66
CA TRP A 55 7.13 -32.70 26.74
C TRP A 55 6.46 -34.08 26.68
N GLU A 56 6.01 -34.51 25.50
CA GLU A 56 5.43 -35.84 25.28
C GLU A 56 6.42 -36.97 25.62
N ARG A 57 7.70 -36.81 25.25
CA ARG A 57 8.75 -37.78 25.62
C ARG A 57 9.03 -37.84 27.11
N SER A 58 9.06 -36.69 27.78
CA SER A 58 9.47 -36.59 29.19
C SER A 58 8.33 -36.96 30.16
N PHE A 59 7.07 -36.69 29.79
CA PHE A 59 5.90 -36.91 30.66
C PHE A 59 4.91 -37.95 30.11
N GLY A 60 5.29 -38.75 29.11
CA GLY A 60 4.45 -39.76 28.46
C GLY A 60 3.68 -40.69 29.41
N HIS A 61 4.23 -40.99 30.60
CA HIS A 61 3.57 -41.85 31.60
C HIS A 61 2.38 -41.21 32.34
N LEU A 62 2.23 -39.88 32.33
CA LEU A 62 1.13 -39.16 32.99
C LEU A 62 -0.15 -39.08 32.12
N TRP A 63 -0.09 -39.51 30.86
CA TRP A 63 -1.17 -39.35 29.88
C TRP A 63 -2.27 -40.41 29.95
N ILE A 64 -2.21 -41.34 30.92
CA ILE A 64 -3.23 -42.37 31.17
C ILE A 64 -4.64 -41.77 31.41
N PHE A 65 -4.75 -40.48 31.69
CA PHE A 65 -6.02 -39.80 31.99
C PHE A 65 -6.64 -38.96 30.85
N VAL A 66 -6.10 -38.96 29.63
CA VAL A 66 -6.69 -38.19 28.50
C VAL A 66 -7.40 -39.13 27.52
N PRO A 67 -8.75 -39.18 27.51
CA PRO A 67 -9.52 -40.21 26.80
C PRO A 67 -9.66 -39.97 25.28
N PHE A 68 -8.88 -39.07 24.68
CA PHE A 68 -9.06 -38.63 23.29
C PHE A 68 -7.78 -38.66 22.44
N ILE A 69 -6.86 -39.57 22.75
CA ILE A 69 -5.79 -39.94 21.82
C ILE A 69 -6.23 -41.24 21.17
N VAL A 70 -6.87 -41.12 20.00
CA VAL A 70 -7.00 -42.26 19.08
C VAL A 70 -5.58 -42.74 18.83
N ASP A 71 -5.32 -44.02 19.07
CA ASP A 71 -4.08 -44.69 18.68
C ASP A 71 -3.81 -44.38 17.20
N ASN A 72 -2.95 -43.39 16.96
CA ASN A 72 -2.66 -42.95 15.60
C ASN A 72 -1.64 -43.96 15.02
N PRO A 73 -1.89 -44.56 13.85
CA PRO A 73 -1.01 -45.54 13.21
C PRO A 73 0.30 -44.94 12.65
N LEU A 74 0.62 -43.69 13.00
CA LEU A 74 1.74 -42.92 12.49
C LEU A 74 2.91 -42.94 13.47
N ASN A 75 3.53 -44.12 13.63
CA ASN A 75 4.65 -44.40 14.54
C ASN A 75 5.96 -43.65 14.20
N ASN A 76 5.92 -42.67 13.30
CA ASN A 76 7.07 -41.92 12.83
C ASN A 76 7.18 -40.58 13.56
N PHE A 77 8.36 -40.27 14.07
CA PHE A 77 8.68 -38.97 14.70
C PHE A 77 8.32 -37.77 13.79
N ALA A 78 8.53 -37.93 12.48
CA ALA A 78 8.26 -36.90 11.49
C ALA A 78 6.76 -36.54 11.40
N SER A 79 5.85 -37.51 11.50
CA SER A 79 4.40 -37.25 11.44
C SER A 79 3.90 -36.52 12.68
N HIS A 80 4.40 -36.87 13.87
CA HIS A 80 4.06 -36.15 15.10
C HIS A 80 4.54 -34.70 15.07
N PHE A 81 5.79 -34.47 14.62
CA PHE A 81 6.32 -33.11 14.46
C PHE A 81 5.50 -32.29 13.46
N PHE A 82 5.11 -32.90 12.34
CA PHE A 82 4.34 -32.23 11.30
C PHE A 82 2.93 -31.83 11.78
N VAL A 83 2.21 -32.75 12.43
CA VAL A 83 0.87 -32.46 12.99
C VAL A 83 0.95 -31.40 14.08
N SER A 84 1.95 -31.47 14.98
CA SER A 84 2.13 -30.46 16.01
C SER A 84 2.46 -29.08 15.41
N THR A 85 3.31 -29.03 14.38
CA THR A 85 3.64 -27.79 13.67
C THR A 85 2.39 -27.14 13.06
N ILE A 86 1.54 -27.91 12.36
CA ILE A 86 0.29 -27.39 11.79
C ILE A 86 -0.65 -26.88 12.88
N ARG A 87 -0.73 -27.58 14.02
CA ARG A 87 -1.54 -27.16 15.17
C ARG A 87 -1.11 -25.79 15.69
N PHE A 88 0.19 -25.55 15.84
CA PHE A 88 0.71 -24.25 16.27
C PHE A 88 0.52 -23.14 15.22
N VAL A 89 0.60 -23.47 13.93
CA VAL A 89 0.30 -22.50 12.85
C VAL A 89 -1.14 -22.00 12.95
N ILE A 90 -2.11 -22.89 13.16
CA ILE A 90 -3.53 -22.51 13.33
C ILE A 90 -3.70 -21.67 14.60
N LEU A 91 -3.03 -22.03 15.69
CA LEU A 91 -3.12 -21.31 16.97
C LEU A 91 -2.56 -19.89 16.89
N PHE A 92 -1.47 -19.70 16.14
CA PHE A 92 -0.80 -18.39 15.99
C PHE A 92 -1.16 -17.64 14.71
N GLN A 93 -2.15 -18.09 13.92
CA GLN A 93 -2.53 -17.46 12.66
C GLN A 93 -2.90 -15.96 12.78
N VAL A 94 -3.32 -15.53 13.98
CA VAL A 94 -3.65 -14.13 14.30
C VAL A 94 -2.44 -13.20 14.29
N MET A 95 -1.20 -13.73 14.38
CA MET A 95 0.02 -12.92 14.31
C MET A 95 0.26 -12.30 12.93
N VAL A 96 -0.27 -12.91 11.85
CA VAL A 96 -0.25 -12.29 10.52
C VAL A 96 -1.49 -11.39 10.42
N PRO A 97 -1.35 -10.05 10.46
CA PRO A 97 -2.49 -9.18 10.53
C PRO A 97 -3.10 -9.00 9.13
N ILE A 98 -3.84 -10.01 8.65
CA ILE A 98 -4.54 -9.93 7.36
C ILE A 98 -5.55 -8.77 7.36
N ALA A 99 -6.18 -8.54 8.52
CA ALA A 99 -7.10 -7.43 8.73
C ALA A 99 -6.45 -6.05 8.56
N LEU A 100 -5.14 -5.90 8.81
CA LEU A 100 -4.45 -4.62 8.71
C LEU A 100 -4.51 -4.06 7.28
N TYR A 101 -4.26 -4.90 6.27
CA TYR A 101 -4.32 -4.46 4.87
C TYR A 101 -5.71 -3.99 4.47
N VAL A 102 -6.74 -4.77 4.83
CA VAL A 102 -8.13 -4.41 4.53
C VAL A 102 -8.53 -3.12 5.24
N SER A 103 -8.15 -2.97 6.52
CA SER A 103 -8.39 -1.73 7.26
C SER A 103 -7.71 -0.52 6.63
N LEU A 104 -6.48 -0.66 6.16
CA LEU A 104 -5.76 0.43 5.49
C LEU A 104 -6.40 0.84 4.18
N ASP A 105 -6.87 -0.12 3.37
CA ASP A 105 -7.55 0.20 2.12
C ASP A 105 -8.88 0.91 2.36
N ILE A 106 -9.64 0.50 3.38
CA ILE A 106 -10.86 1.21 3.81
C ILE A 106 -10.52 2.65 4.21
N VAL A 107 -9.48 2.85 5.02
CA VAL A 107 -9.05 4.19 5.43
C VAL A 107 -8.65 5.05 4.23
N ARG A 108 -7.90 4.51 3.26
CA ARG A 108 -7.50 5.22 2.03
C ARG A 108 -8.71 5.61 1.19
N VAL A 109 -9.70 4.74 1.06
CA VAL A 109 -10.96 5.06 0.35
C VAL A 109 -11.73 6.17 1.06
N LEU A 110 -11.84 6.11 2.39
CA LEU A 110 -12.49 7.16 3.18
C LEU A 110 -11.77 8.50 3.07
N GLN A 111 -10.43 8.51 3.09
CA GLN A 111 -9.62 9.70 2.86
C GLN A 111 -9.87 10.30 1.47
N MET A 112 -9.84 9.47 0.43
CA MET A 112 -10.14 9.89 -0.95
C MET A 112 -11.53 10.52 -1.05
N TYR A 113 -12.53 9.89 -0.44
CA TYR A 113 -13.91 10.38 -0.41
C TYR A 113 -14.01 11.74 0.30
N LYS A 114 -13.30 11.91 1.41
CA LYS A 114 -13.25 13.17 2.15
C LYS A 114 -12.61 14.29 1.32
N ILE A 115 -11.50 14.02 0.66
CA ILE A 115 -10.81 14.98 -0.23
C ILE A 115 -11.74 15.39 -1.40
N GLY A 116 -12.41 14.43 -2.02
CA GLY A 116 -13.33 14.71 -3.14
C GLY A 116 -14.57 15.53 -2.76
N ARG A 117 -14.97 15.53 -1.48
CA ARG A 117 -16.12 16.30 -0.97
C ARG A 117 -15.75 17.62 -0.31
N ASP A 118 -14.46 17.97 -0.25
CA ASP A 118 -14.02 19.22 0.35
C ASP A 118 -14.52 20.43 -0.46
N LYS A 119 -15.22 21.35 0.21
CA LYS A 119 -15.76 22.56 -0.40
C LYS A 119 -14.69 23.62 -0.66
N HIS A 120 -13.63 23.64 0.14
CA HIS A 120 -12.54 24.63 0.00
C HIS A 120 -11.66 24.34 -1.22
N LEU A 121 -11.67 23.10 -1.68
CA LEU A 121 -10.88 22.65 -2.82
C LEU A 121 -11.64 22.76 -4.15
N LYS A 122 -12.83 23.38 -4.16
CA LYS A 122 -13.68 23.52 -5.33
C LYS A 122 -13.53 24.93 -5.93
N TYR A 123 -13.11 24.99 -7.20
CA TYR A 123 -13.11 26.23 -8.00
C TYR A 123 -14.27 26.20 -9.01
N GLU A 124 -14.14 25.43 -10.11
CA GLU A 124 -15.20 25.24 -11.11
C GLU A 124 -15.82 23.83 -11.04
N HIS A 125 -14.97 22.83 -10.85
CA HIS A 125 -15.34 21.43 -10.72
C HIS A 125 -14.80 20.87 -9.40
N PRO A 126 -15.48 19.89 -8.79
CA PRO A 126 -14.94 19.21 -7.61
C PRO A 126 -13.64 18.50 -7.97
N ILE A 127 -12.72 18.38 -7.01
CA ILE A 127 -11.48 17.62 -7.21
C ILE A 127 -11.82 16.16 -7.53
N SER A 128 -11.25 15.66 -8.62
CA SER A 128 -11.33 14.26 -9.00
C SER A 128 -10.05 13.53 -8.57
N CYS A 129 -10.18 12.68 -7.55
CA CYS A 129 -9.10 11.78 -7.13
C CYS A 129 -9.13 10.51 -8.00
N ARG A 130 -8.06 10.25 -8.75
CA ARG A 130 -7.97 9.10 -9.68
C ARG A 130 -7.28 7.87 -9.07
N THR A 131 -6.67 8.00 -7.90
CA THR A 131 -5.87 6.95 -7.26
C THR A 131 -5.98 7.09 -5.75
N PHE A 132 -6.33 6.01 -5.04
CA PHE A 132 -6.47 6.00 -3.57
C PHE A 132 -5.22 5.49 -2.84
N THR A 133 -4.30 4.81 -3.54
CA THR A 133 -3.13 4.16 -2.94
C THR A 133 -2.05 5.13 -2.44
N ILE A 134 -2.13 6.40 -2.82
CA ILE A 134 -1.10 7.43 -2.57
C ILE A 134 -1.61 8.64 -1.78
N ASN A 135 -2.77 8.54 -1.13
CA ASN A 135 -3.35 9.67 -0.41
C ASN A 135 -2.44 10.15 0.73
N GLU A 136 -1.83 9.20 1.44
CA GLU A 136 -0.87 9.42 2.52
C GLU A 136 0.46 10.05 2.06
N ASP A 137 0.87 9.82 0.81
CA ASP A 137 2.11 10.38 0.26
C ASP A 137 1.99 11.91 0.07
N LEU A 138 0.78 12.46 -0.03
CA LEU A 138 0.56 13.91 -0.14
C LEU A 138 1.14 14.68 1.07
N GLY A 139 1.15 14.05 2.25
CA GLY A 139 1.75 14.61 3.47
C GLY A 139 3.28 14.51 3.52
N GLN A 140 3.91 13.84 2.56
CA GLN A 140 5.35 13.56 2.54
C GLN A 140 6.07 14.21 1.35
N ILE A 141 5.40 15.10 0.62
CA ILE A 141 5.97 15.78 -0.54
C ILE A 141 7.02 16.80 -0.07
N GLY A 142 8.27 16.64 -0.49
CA GLY A 142 9.36 17.60 -0.21
C GLY A 142 9.65 18.59 -1.34
N TYR A 143 9.21 18.28 -2.56
CA TYR A 143 9.48 19.09 -3.75
C TYR A 143 8.24 19.14 -4.64
N ILE A 144 7.92 20.34 -5.13
CA ILE A 144 6.83 20.57 -6.09
C ILE A 144 7.46 21.05 -7.39
N PHE A 145 7.32 20.26 -8.46
CA PHE A 145 7.66 20.67 -9.81
C PHE A 145 6.42 21.27 -10.44
N SER A 146 6.46 22.58 -10.72
CA SER A 146 5.36 23.31 -11.34
C SER A 146 5.73 23.71 -12.77
N ASP A 147 4.79 23.56 -13.70
CA ASP A 147 4.95 24.12 -15.04
C ASP A 147 4.62 25.62 -15.03
N LYS A 148 5.27 26.40 -15.87
CA LYS A 148 5.02 27.85 -15.93
C LYS A 148 3.68 28.12 -16.63
N THR A 149 3.53 27.61 -17.84
CA THR A 149 2.42 27.95 -18.72
C THR A 149 1.23 27.06 -18.42
N GLY A 150 0.06 27.67 -18.16
CA GLY A 150 -1.17 26.93 -17.84
C GLY A 150 -1.26 26.37 -16.42
N THR A 151 -0.22 26.54 -15.59
CA THR A 151 -0.29 26.27 -14.14
C THR A 151 0.00 27.52 -13.32
N LEU A 152 1.18 28.14 -13.45
CA LEU A 152 1.50 29.38 -12.74
C LEU A 152 0.87 30.61 -13.39
N THR A 153 0.84 30.64 -14.73
CA THR A 153 0.23 31.75 -15.48
C THR A 153 -1.04 31.28 -16.18
N GLN A 154 -2.11 32.07 -16.03
CA GLN A 154 -3.28 31.97 -16.90
C GLN A 154 -2.86 32.35 -18.32
N ASN A 155 -3.45 31.71 -19.33
CA ASN A 155 -3.19 32.01 -20.74
C ASN A 155 -3.92 33.30 -21.17
N GLU A 156 -3.73 34.38 -20.40
CA GLU A 156 -4.28 35.70 -20.63
C GLU A 156 -3.15 36.73 -20.58
N LEU A 157 -2.95 37.46 -21.67
CA LEU A 157 -1.93 38.49 -21.78
C LEU A 157 -2.58 39.86 -21.75
N ILE A 158 -2.48 40.52 -20.59
CA ILE A 158 -3.03 41.86 -20.38
C ILE A 158 -1.89 42.86 -20.56
N PHE A 159 -2.04 43.75 -21.54
CA PHE A 159 -1.13 44.88 -21.69
C PHE A 159 -1.31 45.85 -20.52
N ARG A 160 -0.24 46.09 -19.75
CA ARG A 160 -0.27 46.94 -18.55
C ARG A 160 0.36 48.30 -18.77
N THR A 161 1.54 48.32 -19.36
CA THR A 161 2.39 49.51 -19.41
C THR A 161 3.27 49.47 -20.66
N VAL A 162 3.57 50.63 -21.21
CA VAL A 162 4.59 50.81 -22.25
C VAL A 162 5.48 52.00 -21.93
N SER A 163 6.76 51.91 -22.31
CA SER A 163 7.69 53.05 -22.28
C SER A 163 7.90 53.56 -23.70
N ILE A 164 7.62 54.83 -23.95
CA ILE A 164 7.82 55.49 -25.25
C ILE A 164 8.67 56.74 -25.00
N GLY A 165 9.86 56.81 -25.61
CA GLY A 165 10.76 57.97 -25.46
C GLY A 165 11.26 58.20 -24.03
N GLY A 166 11.34 57.15 -23.19
CA GLY A 166 11.71 57.26 -21.78
C GLY A 166 10.57 57.67 -20.85
N LEU A 167 9.37 57.94 -21.39
CA LEU A 167 8.16 58.21 -20.61
C LEU A 167 7.34 56.92 -20.47
N GLN A 168 6.98 56.58 -19.23
CA GLN A 168 6.18 55.41 -18.91
C GLN A 168 4.68 55.77 -18.97
N TYR A 169 3.95 55.08 -19.84
CA TYR A 169 2.50 55.16 -19.97
C TYR A 169 1.90 53.89 -19.37
N SER A 170 1.13 54.05 -18.29
CA SER A 170 0.38 52.96 -17.67
C SER A 170 -1.08 53.35 -17.59
N ASN A 171 -1.97 52.47 -18.01
CA ASN A 171 -3.39 52.60 -17.68
C ASN A 171 -3.56 52.12 -16.23
N ARG A 172 -4.18 52.97 -15.40
CA ARG A 172 -4.41 52.69 -13.98
C ARG A 172 -5.65 51.82 -13.81
#